data_AF-A0A843WR41-F1
#
_entry.id   AF-A0A843WR41-F1
#
_cell.length_a   1.000
_cell.length_b   1.000
_cell.length_c   1.000
_cell.angle_alpha   90.00
_cell.angle_beta   90.00
_cell.angle_gamma   90.00
#
_symmetry.space_group_name_H-M   'P 1'
#
loop_
_entity.id
_entity.type
_entity.pdbx_description
1 polymer ?
#
loop_
_entity_poly.entity_id
_entity_poly.type
_entity_poly.pdbx_seq_one_letter_code
_entity_poly.pdbx_strand_id
1 'polypeptide(L)'
;MADGQQLEEEERELPGGSSPSSLPRPPPFLEVVCKSSGKVRRFAAGTEAGYALYLINRKLDFGLPQALCIEAAKEGEEPVNFGPNAVLVNYGDGWRLQTTIEEDYGEARRMKMESKQPRYGVDGAKPNLTERRASKPSSSVSLAYVGKILLAFVFMFLLGGLLTLFLETLPSLISVVFPSA
;
A
#
# COMPACT_ATOMS: atom_id res chain seq x y z
N MET A 1 36.51 87.44 19.32
CA MET A 1 36.93 87.63 17.92
C MET A 1 37.55 86.32 17.46
N ALA A 2 37.05 85.58 16.47
CA ALA A 2 35.89 85.75 15.60
C ALA A 2 35.51 84.34 15.06
N ASP A 3 34.24 84.24 14.66
CA ASP A 3 33.53 83.28 13.80
C ASP A 3 34.35 82.23 13.02
N GLY A 4 33.92 80.98 12.83
CA GLY A 4 32.56 80.50 12.61
C GLY A 4 32.22 80.54 11.12
N GLN A 5 32.34 79.42 10.39
CA GLN A 5 31.49 79.14 9.22
C GLN A 5 31.58 77.69 8.73
N GLN A 6 30.43 77.01 8.85
CA GLN A 6 30.01 75.85 8.06
C GLN A 6 29.94 76.21 6.57
N LEU A 7 30.21 75.22 5.72
CA LEU A 7 29.67 75.14 4.36
C LEU A 7 28.99 73.78 4.23
N GLU A 8 27.66 73.82 4.13
CA GLU A 8 26.79 72.78 3.57
C GLU A 8 26.68 72.97 2.05
N GLU A 9 25.96 72.05 1.40
CA GLU A 9 25.65 71.89 -0.05
C GLU A 9 26.65 71.00 -0.81
N GLU A 10 26.29 69.96 -1.56
CA GLU A 10 25.00 69.46 -2.04
C GLU A 10 25.18 67.99 -2.52
N GLU A 11 24.11 67.23 -2.33
CA GLU A 11 23.77 65.89 -2.82
C GLU A 11 24.50 65.33 -4.06
N ARG A 12 25.07 64.12 -3.91
CA ARG A 12 24.98 63.07 -4.93
C ARG A 12 24.71 61.72 -4.28
N GLU A 13 23.44 61.45 -4.06
CA GLU A 13 22.97 60.06 -4.15
C GLU A 13 23.25 59.54 -5.57
N LEU A 14 23.91 58.39 -5.67
CA LEU A 14 23.83 57.51 -6.83
C LEU A 14 23.83 56.04 -6.37
N PRO A 15 23.15 55.15 -7.11
CA PRO A 15 22.31 54.12 -6.53
C PRO A 15 22.78 52.70 -6.87
N GLY A 16 22.28 51.73 -6.12
CA GLY A 16 22.11 50.34 -6.57
C GLY A 16 23.41 49.53 -6.67
N GLY A 17 23.43 48.24 -6.40
CA GLY A 17 22.35 47.33 -6.06
C GLY A 17 22.96 45.96 -5.80
N SER A 18 22.35 45.27 -4.83
CA SER A 18 22.15 43.82 -4.79
C SER A 18 23.20 42.90 -5.45
N SER A 19 23.85 42.10 -4.62
CA SER A 19 23.60 40.65 -4.65
C SER A 19 24.05 40.03 -3.34
N PRO A 20 23.13 39.61 -2.45
CA PRO A 20 23.48 38.57 -1.51
C PRO A 20 23.81 37.35 -2.36
N SER A 21 24.97 36.75 -2.13
CA SER A 21 25.37 35.47 -2.70
C SER A 21 24.28 34.43 -2.44
N SER A 22 23.31 34.31 -3.35
CA SER A 22 22.29 33.27 -3.28
C SER A 22 22.98 32.01 -3.75
N LEU A 23 23.56 31.28 -2.79
CA LEU A 23 23.91 29.88 -3.00
C LEU A 23 22.69 29.19 -3.61
N PRO A 24 22.84 28.41 -4.70
CA PRO A 24 21.71 27.72 -5.31
C PRO A 24 21.02 26.87 -4.24
N ARG A 25 19.75 27.19 -3.97
CA ARG A 25 18.94 26.44 -3.01
C ARG A 25 18.89 24.98 -3.50
N PRO A 26 19.13 23.99 -2.61
CA PRO A 26 19.05 22.60 -3.01
C PRO A 26 17.69 22.29 -3.65
N PRO A 27 17.64 21.39 -4.65
CA PRO A 27 16.40 21.04 -5.33
C PRO A 27 15.33 20.59 -4.31
N PRO A 28 14.06 20.95 -4.52
CA PRO A 28 13.00 20.49 -3.65
C PRO A 28 12.88 18.97 -3.69
N PHE A 29 12.72 18.37 -2.51
CA PHE A 29 12.41 16.95 -2.36
C PHE A 29 11.08 16.79 -1.64
N LEU A 30 10.46 15.63 -1.85
CA LEU A 30 9.22 15.21 -1.22
C LEU A 30 9.52 14.08 -0.25
N GLU A 31 8.89 14.13 0.91
CA GLU A 31 8.99 13.09 1.93
C GLU A 31 7.75 12.21 1.91
N VAL A 32 7.95 10.90 1.83
CA VAL A 32 6.88 9.90 1.92
C VAL A 32 7.13 9.03 3.15
N VAL A 33 6.15 8.98 4.04
CA VAL A 33 6.17 8.13 5.24
C VAL A 33 5.68 6.73 4.89
N CYS A 34 6.53 5.72 5.07
CA CYS A 34 6.11 4.34 4.91
C CYS A 34 5.38 3.87 6.17
N LYS A 35 4.06 3.72 6.13
CA LYS A 35 3.26 3.24 7.29
C LYS A 35 3.74 1.90 7.83
N SER A 36 4.07 0.98 6.94
CA SER A 36 4.52 -0.37 7.28
C SER A 36 5.82 -0.40 8.11
N SER A 37 6.76 0.51 7.85
CA SER A 37 8.07 0.53 8.53
C SER A 37 8.29 1.74 9.43
N GLY A 38 7.40 2.74 9.39
CA GLY A 38 7.57 4.07 10.00
C GLY A 38 8.67 4.94 9.37
N LYS A 39 9.43 4.42 8.41
CA LYS A 39 10.58 5.12 7.83
C LYS A 39 10.13 6.19 6.84
N VAL A 40 10.80 7.35 6.88
CA VAL A 40 10.60 8.44 5.90
C VAL A 40 11.57 8.26 4.73
N ARG A 41 11.07 8.39 3.50
CA ARG A 41 11.86 8.33 2.26
C ARG A 41 11.74 9.65 1.50
N ARG A 42 12.86 10.12 0.96
CA ARG A 42 12.94 11.36 0.17
C ARG A 42 13.01 11.05 -1.32
N PHE A 43 12.22 11.78 -2.10
CA PHE A 43 12.15 11.68 -3.55
C PHE A 43 12.33 13.04 -4.20
N ALA A 44 12.92 13.09 -5.38
CA ALA A 44 13.02 14.33 -6.13
C ALA A 44 11.62 14.79 -6.60
N ALA A 45 11.42 16.10 -6.75
CA ALA A 45 10.24 16.63 -7.43
C ALA A 45 10.11 16.01 -8.84
N GLY A 46 8.88 15.69 -9.25
CA GLY A 46 8.62 15.03 -10.55
C GLY A 46 8.63 13.50 -10.48
N THR A 47 8.96 12.89 -9.34
CA THR A 47 8.92 11.43 -9.19
C THR A 47 7.50 10.90 -9.30
N GLU A 48 7.29 9.89 -10.14
CA GLU A 48 6.02 9.17 -10.23
C GLU A 48 5.78 8.29 -8.99
N ALA A 49 4.53 8.25 -8.53
CA ALA A 49 4.15 7.51 -7.33
C ALA A 49 4.44 6.01 -7.44
N GLY A 50 4.25 5.40 -8.61
CA GLY A 50 4.56 3.99 -8.85
C GLY A 50 6.04 3.68 -8.69
N TYR A 51 6.91 4.55 -9.19
CA TYR A 51 8.36 4.39 -9.02
C TYR A 51 8.78 4.59 -7.55
N ALA A 52 8.22 5.59 -6.88
CA ALA A 52 8.46 5.82 -5.46
C ALA A 52 8.00 4.61 -4.60
N LEU A 53 6.82 4.08 -4.88
CA LEU A 53 6.24 2.92 -4.21
C LEU A 53 7.11 1.67 -4.42
N TYR A 54 7.57 1.42 -5.65
CA TYR A 54 8.52 0.34 -5.96
C TYR A 54 9.78 0.42 -5.10
N LEU A 55 10.39 1.61 -5.00
CA LEU A 55 11.60 1.82 -4.19
C LEU A 55 11.35 1.66 -2.69
N ILE A 56 10.17 2.06 -2.21
CA ILE A 56 9.77 1.86 -0.81
C ILE A 56 9.67 0.36 -0.53
N ASN A 57 8.89 -0.38 -1.32
CA ASN A 57 8.65 -1.81 -1.13
C ASN A 57 9.94 -2.63 -1.24
N ARG A 58 10.84 -2.25 -2.15
CA ARG A 58 12.16 -2.90 -2.31
C ARG A 58 13.06 -2.73 -1.08
N LYS A 59 12.84 -1.71 -0.25
CA LYS A 59 13.63 -1.41 0.95
C LYS A 59 12.87 -1.73 2.26
N LEU A 60 11.78 -2.51 2.19
CA LEU A 60 11.10 -3.03 3.37
C LEU A 60 11.92 -4.15 4.00
N ASP A 61 11.90 -4.20 5.33
CA ASP A 61 12.48 -5.30 6.09
C ASP A 61 11.60 -6.55 5.94
N PHE A 62 12.18 -7.74 6.06
CA PHE A 62 11.46 -9.00 5.90
C PHE A 62 10.28 -9.12 6.88
N GLY A 63 9.12 -9.56 6.37
CA GLY A 63 7.92 -9.77 7.16
C GLY A 63 7.02 -8.54 7.35
N LEU A 64 7.43 -7.36 6.86
CA LEU A 64 6.59 -6.17 6.86
C LEU A 64 5.60 -6.17 5.68
N PRO A 65 4.34 -5.72 5.86
CA PRO A 65 3.35 -5.67 4.78
C PRO A 65 3.80 -4.70 3.68
N GLN A 66 3.53 -5.07 2.43
CA GLN A 66 3.83 -4.20 1.29
C GLN A 66 2.87 -3.00 1.25
N ALA A 67 3.41 -1.85 0.88
CA ALA A 67 2.61 -0.68 0.59
C ALA A 67 1.81 -0.88 -0.70
N LEU A 68 0.53 -0.49 -0.70
CA LEU A 68 -0.39 -0.66 -1.82
C LEU A 68 -0.43 0.58 -2.73
N CYS A 69 -0.53 1.77 -2.14
CA CYS A 69 -0.45 3.03 -2.85
C CYS A 69 0.21 4.11 -1.98
N ILE A 70 0.48 5.26 -2.59
CA ILE A 70 0.85 6.48 -1.89
C ILE A 70 -0.38 7.40 -1.89
N GLU A 71 -0.65 8.03 -0.75
CA GLU A 71 -1.70 9.02 -0.58
C GLU A 71 -1.15 10.28 0.08
N ALA A 72 -1.78 11.42 -0.18
CA ALA A 72 -1.64 12.61 0.65
C ALA A 72 -2.75 12.58 1.69
N ALA A 73 -2.39 12.59 2.97
CA ALA A 73 -3.34 12.54 4.07
C ALA A 73 -3.22 13.79 4.95
N LYS A 74 -4.37 14.26 5.43
CA LYS A 74 -4.51 15.33 6.42
C LYS A 74 -5.59 14.93 7.41
N GLU A 75 -5.39 15.31 8.68
CA GLU A 75 -6.33 14.97 9.74
C GLU A 75 -7.71 15.60 9.50
N GLY A 76 -8.77 14.81 9.61
CA GLY A 76 -10.15 15.25 9.38
C GLY A 76 -10.55 15.40 7.92
N GLU A 77 -9.66 15.14 6.97
CA GLU A 77 -9.91 15.25 5.52
C GLU A 77 -9.78 13.89 4.81
N GLU A 78 -10.44 13.75 3.66
CA GLU A 78 -10.34 12.56 2.83
C GLU A 78 -8.96 12.50 2.14
N PRO A 79 -8.21 11.37 2.23
CA PRO A 79 -6.90 11.26 1.60
C PRO A 79 -6.96 11.30 0.07
N VAL A 80 -6.00 11.97 -0.55
CA VAL A 80 -5.85 12.00 -2.01
C VAL A 80 -4.93 10.86 -2.45
N ASN A 81 -5.48 9.91 -3.20
CA ASN A 81 -4.76 8.74 -3.68
C ASN A 81 -4.01 9.04 -4.98
N PHE A 82 -2.73 8.65 -5.06
CA PHE A 82 -1.93 8.78 -6.28
C PHE A 82 -1.99 7.51 -7.12
N GLY A 83 -2.35 7.67 -8.39
CA GLY A 83 -2.20 6.59 -9.39
C GLY A 83 -0.72 6.29 -9.68
N PRO A 84 -0.39 5.13 -10.27
CA PRO A 84 0.99 4.71 -10.48
C PRO A 84 1.82 5.69 -11.35
N ASN A 85 1.18 6.34 -12.32
CA ASN A 85 1.83 7.30 -13.22
C ASN A 85 1.65 8.76 -12.77
N ALA A 86 1.03 8.98 -11.59
CA ALA A 86 0.85 10.33 -11.07
C ALA A 86 2.15 10.84 -10.44
N VAL A 87 2.52 12.07 -10.76
CA VAL A 87 3.64 12.74 -10.11
C VAL A 87 3.28 13.05 -8.66
N LEU A 88 4.20 12.76 -7.74
CA LEU A 88 4.04 13.14 -6.33
C LEU A 88 4.03 14.67 -6.20
N VAL A 89 3.07 15.19 -5.44
CA VAL A 89 2.94 16.62 -5.17
C VAL A 89 2.78 16.89 -3.68
N ASN A 90 3.29 18.04 -3.23
CA ASN A 90 3.05 18.52 -1.88
C ASN A 90 1.77 19.38 -1.89
N TYR A 91 0.78 19.01 -1.07
CA TYR A 91 -0.48 19.74 -0.91
C TYR A 91 -0.39 20.90 0.11
N GLY A 92 0.76 21.11 0.73
CA GLY A 92 1.01 22.21 1.67
C GLY A 92 0.72 21.83 3.12
N ASP A 93 0.45 22.85 3.94
CA ASP A 93 0.42 22.70 5.39
C ASP A 93 -0.62 21.69 5.88
N GLY A 94 -0.19 20.80 6.78
CA GLY A 94 -1.00 19.74 7.35
C GLY A 94 -1.17 18.50 6.47
N TRP A 95 -0.74 18.55 5.20
CA TRP A 95 -0.70 17.38 4.33
C TRP A 95 0.62 16.63 4.46
N ARG A 96 0.54 15.30 4.52
CA ARG A 96 1.72 14.43 4.46
C ARG A 96 1.52 13.35 3.42
N LEU A 97 2.58 13.05 2.65
CA LEU A 97 2.57 11.88 1.80
C LEU A 97 2.88 10.64 2.64
N GLN A 98 2.05 9.63 2.53
CA GLN A 98 2.22 8.37 3.25
C GLN A 98 1.81 7.19 2.37
N THR A 99 2.32 6.00 2.69
CA THR A 99 1.86 4.77 2.04
C THR A 99 0.63 4.20 2.73
N THR A 100 -0.23 3.51 2.00
CA THR A 100 -1.30 2.69 2.57
C THR A 100 -0.94 1.21 2.57
N ILE A 101 -1.57 0.44 3.47
CA ILE A 101 -1.46 -1.03 3.53
C ILE A 101 -2.85 -1.67 3.45
N GLU A 102 -2.92 -2.99 3.25
CA GLU A 102 -4.18 -3.73 3.09
C GLU A 102 -5.14 -3.55 4.29
N GLU A 103 -4.58 -3.44 5.50
CA GLU A 103 -5.31 -3.22 6.75
C GLU A 103 -6.11 -1.91 6.72
N ASP A 104 -5.54 -0.84 6.15
CA ASP A 104 -6.19 0.47 6.02
C ASP A 104 -7.48 0.38 5.16
N TYR A 105 -7.43 -0.36 4.05
CA TYR A 105 -8.60 -0.56 3.18
C TYR A 105 -9.65 -1.46 3.85
N GLY A 106 -9.22 -2.45 4.62
CA GLY A 106 -10.10 -3.32 5.39
C GLY A 106 -10.90 -2.55 6.45
N GLU A 107 -10.24 -1.64 7.16
CA GLU A 107 -10.87 -0.76 8.15
C GLU A 107 -11.83 0.24 7.49
N ALA A 108 -11.41 0.91 6.41
CA ALA A 108 -12.28 1.82 5.66
C ALA A 108 -13.54 1.13 5.14
N ARG A 109 -13.41 -0.12 4.66
CA ARG A 109 -14.56 -0.92 4.20
C ARG A 109 -15.49 -1.33 5.34
N ARG A 110 -14.94 -1.68 6.51
CA ARG A 110 -15.74 -2.02 7.71
C ARG A 110 -16.52 -0.81 8.21
N MET A 111 -15.87 0.35 8.35
CA MET A 111 -16.54 1.58 8.77
C MET A 111 -17.66 1.98 7.81
N LYS A 112 -17.45 1.84 6.48
CA LYS A 112 -18.47 2.13 5.46
C LYS A 112 -19.66 1.15 5.46
N MET A 113 -19.45 -0.07 5.97
CA MET A 113 -20.51 -1.08 6.10
C MET A 113 -21.30 -0.87 7.39
N GLU A 114 -20.62 -0.50 8.48
CA GLU A 114 -21.23 -0.19 9.78
C GLU A 114 -22.04 1.12 9.71
N SER A 115 -21.59 2.10 8.93
CA SER A 115 -22.33 3.36 8.69
C SER A 115 -23.58 3.19 7.80
N LYS A 116 -23.77 2.01 7.18
CA LYS A 116 -24.92 1.72 6.29
C LYS A 116 -25.96 0.78 6.90
N GLN A 117 -25.79 0.33 8.16
CA GLN A 117 -26.86 -0.42 8.82
C GLN A 117 -27.95 0.54 9.31
N PRO A 118 -29.22 0.39 8.87
CA PRO A 118 -30.33 1.09 9.51
C PRO A 118 -30.50 0.53 10.91
N ARG A 119 -30.38 1.39 11.93
CA ARG A 119 -30.79 1.06 13.30
C ARG A 119 -32.32 0.94 13.34
N TYR A 120 -32.84 -0.25 13.10
CA TYR A 120 -34.18 -0.61 13.55
C TYR A 120 -34.03 -1.26 14.93
N GLY A 121 -34.45 -0.54 15.96
CA GLY A 121 -34.77 -1.14 17.24
C GLY A 121 -36.14 -1.83 17.16
N VAL A 122 -36.29 -2.94 17.89
CA VAL A 122 -37.49 -3.39 18.63
C VAL A 122 -37.12 -4.70 19.34
N ASP A 123 -37.60 -4.82 20.58
CA ASP A 123 -37.41 -5.90 21.53
C ASP A 123 -37.76 -7.31 21.03
N GLY A 124 -37.10 -8.33 21.59
CA GLY A 124 -37.69 -9.65 21.78
C GLY A 124 -36.86 -10.88 21.38
N ALA A 125 -36.54 -11.69 22.40
CA ALA A 125 -36.24 -13.14 22.37
C ALA A 125 -34.83 -13.65 21.97
N LYS A 126 -34.15 -14.24 22.97
CA LYS A 126 -33.16 -15.35 22.83
C LYS A 126 -33.88 -16.64 22.41
N PRO A 127 -33.25 -17.69 21.81
CA PRO A 127 -31.92 -18.21 22.19
C PRO A 127 -31.04 -18.89 21.09
N ASN A 128 -29.85 -19.34 21.54
CA ASN A 128 -28.93 -20.35 20.99
C ASN A 128 -28.05 -19.96 19.78
N LEU A 129 -26.75 -19.72 20.01
CA LEU A 129 -25.62 -20.67 20.08
C LEU A 129 -25.02 -20.96 18.71
N THR A 130 -23.70 -20.72 18.64
CA THR A 130 -22.74 -21.19 17.61
C THR A 130 -22.89 -20.69 16.18
N GLU A 131 -22.24 -19.56 15.88
CA GLU A 131 -21.23 -19.55 14.81
C GLU A 131 -20.36 -18.28 14.92
N ARG A 132 -19.36 -18.35 15.80
CA ARG A 132 -18.25 -17.40 15.75
C ARG A 132 -17.29 -17.85 14.65
N ARG A 133 -17.62 -17.58 13.38
CA ARG A 133 -16.63 -17.68 12.31
C ARG A 133 -16.00 -16.32 12.08
N ALA A 134 -14.95 -16.09 12.86
CA ALA A 134 -14.04 -14.97 12.69
C ALA A 134 -13.49 -14.98 11.26
N SER A 135 -13.89 -13.98 10.49
CA SER A 135 -13.25 -13.61 9.24
C SER A 135 -11.85 -13.06 9.55
N LYS A 136 -10.84 -13.88 9.30
CA LYS A 136 -9.43 -13.47 9.25
C LYS A 136 -8.96 -13.54 7.79
N PRO A 137 -8.64 -12.41 7.14
CA PRO A 137 -7.78 -12.43 5.97
C PRO A 137 -6.34 -12.28 6.47
N SER A 138 -5.53 -13.32 6.32
CA SER A 138 -4.08 -13.22 6.51
C SER A 138 -3.44 -13.48 5.16
N SER A 139 -2.93 -12.42 4.54
CA SER A 139 -2.07 -12.42 3.36
C SER A 139 -0.63 -12.85 3.71
N SER A 140 -0.49 -13.93 4.46
CA SER A 140 0.67 -14.82 4.34
C SER A 140 0.24 -15.93 3.39
N VAL A 141 1.13 -16.43 2.53
CA VAL A 141 0.86 -17.66 1.77
C VAL A 141 0.52 -18.73 2.81
N SER A 142 -0.78 -18.94 3.01
CA SER A 142 -1.26 -19.63 4.19
C SER A 142 -0.71 -21.05 4.12
N LEU A 143 -0.12 -21.54 5.20
CA LEU A 143 0.27 -22.94 5.30
C LEU A 143 -0.92 -23.87 4.97
N ALA A 144 -2.16 -23.40 5.16
CA ALA A 144 -3.37 -24.08 4.70
C ALA A 144 -3.49 -24.16 3.16
N TYR A 145 -3.06 -23.14 2.41
CA TYR A 145 -3.03 -23.17 0.94
C TYR A 145 -1.95 -24.13 0.41
N VAL A 146 -0.75 -24.08 0.99
CA VAL A 146 0.32 -25.06 0.66
C VAL A 146 -0.13 -26.48 1.01
N GLY A 147 -0.74 -26.67 2.18
CA GLY A 147 -1.32 -27.95 2.59
C GLY A 147 -2.43 -28.44 1.65
N LYS A 148 -3.30 -27.55 1.18
CA LYS A 148 -4.33 -27.86 0.16
C LYS A 148 -3.70 -28.34 -1.15
N ILE A 149 -2.64 -27.68 -1.61
CA ILE A 149 -1.93 -28.08 -2.83
C ILE A 149 -1.27 -29.46 -2.65
N LEU A 150 -0.56 -29.69 -1.54
CA LEU A 150 0.06 -31.00 -1.26
C LEU A 150 -0.98 -32.12 -1.17
N LEU A 151 -2.12 -31.86 -0.53
CA LEU A 151 -3.22 -32.81 -0.44
C LEU A 151 -3.79 -33.14 -1.83
N ALA A 152 -3.96 -32.13 -2.68
CA ALA A 152 -4.40 -32.34 -4.06
C ALA A 152 -3.41 -33.21 -4.85
N PHE A 153 -2.10 -33.00 -4.68
CA PHE A 153 -1.09 -33.86 -5.31
C PHE A 153 -1.19 -35.31 -4.83
N VAL A 154 -1.37 -35.56 -3.53
CA VAL A 154 -1.57 -36.93 -3.00
C VAL A 154 -2.78 -37.59 -3.66
N PHE A 155 -3.91 -36.89 -3.75
CA PHE A 155 -5.10 -37.42 -4.44
C PHE A 155 -4.85 -37.69 -5.92
N MET A 156 -4.14 -36.80 -6.62
CA MET A 156 -3.78 -37.00 -8.02
C MET A 156 -2.88 -38.23 -8.21
N PHE A 157 -1.91 -38.46 -7.34
CA PHE A 157 -1.06 -39.66 -7.40
C PHE A 157 -1.83 -40.93 -7.08
N LEU A 158 -2.73 -40.92 -6.09
CA LEU A 158 -3.58 -42.08 -5.79
C LEU A 158 -4.52 -42.40 -6.95
N LEU A 159 -5.18 -41.40 -7.51
CA LEU A 159 -6.09 -41.58 -8.64
C LEU A 159 -5.35 -41.98 -9.91
N GLY A 160 -4.20 -41.36 -10.19
CA GLY A 160 -3.35 -41.69 -11.33
C GLY A 160 -2.74 -43.09 -11.22
N GLY A 161 -2.28 -43.49 -10.04
CA GLY A 161 -1.78 -44.84 -9.78
C GLY A 161 -2.87 -45.90 -9.91
N LEU A 162 -4.05 -45.65 -9.34
CA LEU A 162 -5.20 -46.55 -9.47
C LEU A 162 -5.67 -46.67 -10.92
N LEU A 163 -5.72 -45.55 -11.65
CA LEU A 163 -6.03 -45.54 -13.08
C LEU A 163 -4.99 -46.33 -13.88
N THR A 164 -3.70 -46.17 -13.57
CA THR A 164 -2.63 -46.91 -14.24
C THR A 164 -2.76 -48.41 -14.00
N LEU A 165 -3.05 -48.83 -12.77
CA LEU A 165 -3.28 -50.24 -12.44
C LEU A 165 -4.55 -50.79 -13.12
N PHE A 166 -5.59 -49.97 -13.24
CA PHE A 166 -6.79 -50.31 -14.01
C PHE A 166 -6.45 -50.47 -15.51
N LEU A 167 -5.67 -49.56 -16.10
CA LEU A 167 -5.22 -49.64 -17.50
C LEU A 167 -4.31 -50.84 -17.74
N GLU A 168 -3.46 -51.20 -16.78
CA GLU A 168 -2.58 -52.38 -16.85
C GLU A 168 -3.38 -53.68 -16.79
N THR A 169 -4.47 -53.71 -16.02
CA THR A 169 -5.36 -54.88 -15.90
C THR A 169 -6.44 -54.93 -16.98
N LEU A 170 -6.59 -53.85 -17.77
CA LEU A 170 -7.59 -53.72 -18.83
C LEU A 170 -7.51 -54.81 -19.91
N PRO A 171 -6.33 -55.22 -20.42
CA PRO A 171 -6.23 -56.32 -21.39
C PRO A 171 -6.78 -57.64 -20.82
N SER A 172 -6.46 -57.93 -19.55
CA SER A 172 -6.97 -59.12 -18.85
C SER A 172 -8.48 -59.04 -18.63
N LEU A 173 -9.01 -57.87 -18.26
CA LEU A 173 -10.46 -57.66 -18.11
C LEU A 173 -11.21 -57.79 -19.45
N ILE A 174 -10.65 -57.29 -20.55
CA ILE A 174 -11.21 -57.47 -21.90
C ILE A 174 -11.25 -58.95 -22.26
N SER A 175 -10.20 -59.73 -21.94
CA SER A 175 -10.18 -61.16 -22.26
C SER A 175 -11.23 -61.99 -21.51
N VAL A 176 -11.64 -61.56 -20.30
CA VAL A 176 -12.73 -62.17 -19.53
C VAL A 176 -14.10 -61.84 -20.13
N VAL A 177 -14.26 -60.62 -20.67
CA VAL A 177 -15.52 -60.16 -21.27
C VAL A 177 -15.69 -60.66 -22.71
N PHE A 178 -14.61 -60.79 -23.46
CA PHE A 178 -14.57 -61.34 -24.82
C PHE A 178 -13.62 -62.54 -24.89
N PRO A 179 -14.01 -63.69 -24.34
CA PRO A 179 -13.23 -64.91 -24.50
C PRO A 179 -13.15 -65.25 -26.00
N SER A 180 -11.94 -65.33 -26.55
CA SER A 180 -11.75 -65.77 -27.93
C SER A 180 -12.13 -67.25 -28.02
N ALA A 181 -13.12 -67.56 -28.88
CA ALA A 181 -13.55 -68.91 -29.20
C ALA A 181 -12.55 -69.64 -30.11
#